data_AF-A0A2G5DUG2-F1
#
_entry.id   AF-A0A2G5DUG2-F1
#
_cell.length_a   1.000
_cell.length_b   1.000
_cell.length_c   1.000
_cell.angle_alpha   90.00
_cell.angle_beta   90.00
_cell.angle_gamma   90.00
#
_symmetry.space_group_name_H-M   'P 1'
#
loop_
_entity.id
_entity.type
_entity.pdbx_description
1 polymer ?
#
loop_
_entity_poly.entity_id
_entity_poly.type
_entity_poly.pdbx_seq_one_letter_code
_entity_poly.pdbx_strand_id
1 'polypeptide(L)'
;EREREREKKVVFCLLVEFIKKMALVVMCGQPCSGKSTAANCLAEALSATSEFHLTVRIIDESSFHLDRNQSYANTPAEKNLRGVLRSEVDRSVSKNKIIIVDSLNNIKGYRYELWCFARAAGIRYCVVHCDVEEDVCRKWNKERAEKGESTYDDKIFEDLVRRFEKPDSRNRWDSPLFELWPSKDGIQQTSAAIVSAVSYMTKKVDSKSRDVRVLQPTIATQTARTSEANSLYVMDRATQEVVNAIVEAQAQALGGPVTGISLDKQLITINIQRSVGLPELRSLRRTFIKLTGQSSLSGRPPPSDADGAKRMFVDYLNRELGTV
;
A
#
# COMPACT_ATOMS: atom_id res chain seq x y z
N GLU A 1 6.51 -16.18 -36.28
CA GLU A 1 7.28 -15.31 -35.37
C GLU A 1 6.40 -14.27 -34.67
N ARG A 2 5.65 -13.43 -35.41
CA ARG A 2 4.65 -12.49 -34.84
C ARG A 2 3.55 -13.15 -33.99
N GLU A 3 3.20 -14.39 -34.30
CA GLU A 3 2.20 -15.17 -33.54
C GLU A 3 2.77 -15.69 -32.21
N ARG A 4 4.02 -16.16 -32.20
CA ARG A 4 4.78 -16.47 -30.97
C ARG A 4 5.05 -15.22 -30.12
N GLU A 5 5.24 -14.07 -30.74
CA GLU A 5 5.45 -12.79 -30.06
C GLU A 5 4.14 -12.22 -29.48
N ARG A 6 3.00 -12.46 -30.15
CA ARG A 6 1.65 -12.23 -29.62
C ARG A 6 1.31 -13.19 -28.49
N GLU A 7 1.61 -14.48 -28.60
CA GLU A 7 1.46 -15.44 -27.50
C GLU A 7 2.33 -15.07 -26.31
N LYS A 8 3.60 -14.69 -26.52
CA LYS A 8 4.46 -14.18 -25.44
C LYS A 8 3.91 -12.89 -24.82
N LYS A 9 3.37 -11.95 -25.61
CA LYS A 9 2.71 -10.74 -25.09
C LYS A 9 1.40 -11.04 -24.36
N VAL A 10 0.61 -12.01 -24.82
CA VAL A 10 -0.65 -12.42 -24.17
C VAL A 10 -0.38 -13.20 -22.90
N VAL A 11 0.60 -14.11 -22.90
CA VAL A 11 1.08 -14.80 -21.69
C VAL A 11 1.69 -13.80 -20.72
N PHE A 12 2.48 -12.82 -21.18
CA PHE A 12 3.01 -11.75 -20.33
C PHE A 12 1.91 -10.82 -19.81
N CYS A 13 0.92 -10.45 -20.63
CA CYS A 13 -0.22 -9.64 -20.20
C CYS A 13 -1.14 -10.42 -19.24
N LEU A 14 -1.32 -11.73 -19.45
CA LEU A 14 -2.01 -12.63 -18.51
C LEU A 14 -1.19 -12.86 -17.24
N LEU A 15 0.14 -12.86 -17.30
CA LEU A 15 1.04 -12.88 -16.13
C LEU A 15 0.97 -11.55 -15.35
N VAL A 16 0.76 -10.44 -16.04
CA VAL A 16 0.72 -9.07 -15.48
C VAL A 16 -0.68 -8.70 -14.96
N GLU A 17 -1.76 -9.25 -15.53
CA GLU A 17 -3.10 -9.27 -14.92
C GLU A 17 -3.21 -10.33 -13.81
N PHE A 18 -2.23 -11.23 -13.70
CA PHE A 18 -2.18 -12.26 -12.68
C PHE A 18 -1.71 -11.70 -11.33
N ILE A 19 -2.70 -11.54 -10.46
CA ILE A 19 -2.57 -11.73 -9.02
C ILE A 19 -1.80 -10.62 -8.27
N LYS A 20 -2.57 -9.65 -7.74
CA LYS A 20 -2.13 -8.85 -6.57
C LYS A 20 -2.06 -9.76 -5.33
N LYS A 21 -0.95 -10.48 -5.19
CA LYS A 21 -0.67 -11.50 -4.15
C LYS A 21 0.20 -10.90 -3.07
N MET A 22 -0.46 -10.19 -2.16
CA MET A 22 0.12 -9.05 -1.49
C MET A 22 -0.50 -8.88 -0.13
N ALA A 23 0.27 -9.06 0.93
CA ALA A 23 -0.28 -8.94 2.27
C ALA A 23 0.74 -8.36 3.24
N LEU A 24 0.24 -7.50 4.12
CA LEU A 24 0.85 -7.22 5.41
C LEU A 24 0.13 -8.11 6.43
N VAL A 25 0.86 -9.04 7.02
CA VAL A 25 0.39 -9.93 8.08
C VAL A 25 0.90 -9.38 9.40
N VAL A 26 0.02 -9.16 10.35
CA VAL A 26 0.37 -8.67 11.69
C VAL A 26 0.14 -9.78 12.69
N MET A 27 1.22 -10.30 13.27
CA MET A 27 1.12 -11.26 14.37
C MET A 27 0.69 -10.52 15.64
N CYS A 28 -0.25 -11.06 16.39
CA CYS A 28 -0.75 -10.45 17.62
C CYS A 28 -0.94 -11.52 18.69
N GLY A 29 -0.74 -11.15 19.96
CA GLY A 29 -0.91 -12.06 21.11
C GLY A 29 -0.05 -11.64 22.29
N GLN A 30 -0.34 -12.21 23.46
CA GLN A 30 0.40 -11.99 24.70
C GLN A 30 1.91 -12.24 24.53
N PRO A 31 2.79 -11.65 25.36
CA PRO A 31 4.22 -12.00 25.36
C PRO A 31 4.37 -13.52 25.53
N CYS A 32 5.32 -14.09 24.80
CA CYS A 32 5.58 -15.54 24.78
C CYS A 32 4.46 -16.44 24.21
N SER A 33 3.38 -15.92 23.62
CA SER A 33 2.26 -16.74 23.09
C SER A 33 2.54 -17.59 21.83
N GLY A 34 3.79 -17.74 21.41
CA GLY A 34 4.15 -18.53 20.21
C GLY A 34 4.07 -17.78 18.86
N LYS A 35 3.94 -16.46 18.87
CA LYS A 35 3.88 -15.62 17.65
C LYS A 35 5.02 -15.91 16.65
N SER A 36 6.27 -15.91 17.11
CA SER A 36 7.42 -16.16 16.24
C SER A 36 7.40 -17.56 15.61
N THR A 37 6.96 -18.57 16.37
CA THR A 37 6.76 -19.92 15.83
C THR A 37 5.66 -19.92 14.76
N ALA A 38 4.53 -19.25 15.01
CA ALA A 38 3.45 -19.12 14.05
C ALA A 38 3.86 -18.34 12.79
N ALA A 39 4.65 -17.27 12.94
CA ALA A 39 5.19 -16.47 11.84
C ALA A 39 6.10 -17.31 10.93
N ASN A 40 7.00 -18.10 11.54
CA ASN A 40 7.89 -18.99 10.81
C ASN A 40 7.11 -20.11 10.10
N CYS A 41 6.18 -20.79 10.78
CA CYS A 41 5.34 -21.81 10.15
C CYS A 41 4.50 -21.24 9.00
N LEU A 42 3.98 -20.01 9.14
CA LEU A 42 3.25 -19.35 8.06
C LEU A 42 4.17 -19.01 6.88
N ALA A 43 5.39 -18.52 7.15
CA ALA A 43 6.37 -18.21 6.10
C ALA A 43 6.81 -19.47 5.35
N GLU A 44 7.04 -20.57 6.05
CA GLU A 44 7.35 -21.87 5.47
C GLU A 44 6.20 -22.38 4.60
N ALA A 45 4.96 -22.35 5.11
CA ALA A 45 3.78 -22.77 4.35
C ALA A 45 3.55 -21.93 3.08
N LEU A 46 3.79 -20.62 3.16
CA LEU A 46 3.75 -19.73 2.00
C LEU A 46 4.85 -20.04 0.98
N SER A 47 6.05 -20.36 1.45
CA SER A 47 7.21 -20.67 0.59
C SER A 47 7.08 -22.05 -0.07
N ALA A 48 6.45 -23.01 0.61
CA ALA A 48 6.16 -24.34 0.08
C ALA A 48 5.09 -24.34 -1.03
N THR A 49 4.33 -23.24 -1.18
CA THR A 49 3.32 -23.09 -2.23
C THR A 49 4.02 -22.93 -3.59
N SER A 50 4.23 -24.05 -4.28
CA SER A 50 5.11 -24.22 -5.45
C SER A 50 4.65 -23.47 -6.71
N GLU A 51 3.42 -22.98 -6.73
CA GLU A 51 2.84 -22.30 -7.89
C GLU A 51 3.33 -20.86 -8.07
N PHE A 52 4.02 -20.27 -7.07
CA PHE A 52 4.34 -18.84 -7.08
C PHE A 52 5.69 -18.56 -6.42
N HIS A 53 6.59 -17.84 -7.08
CA HIS A 53 7.80 -17.26 -6.47
C HIS A 53 7.42 -16.13 -5.49
N LEU A 54 6.73 -16.48 -4.39
CA LEU A 54 6.33 -15.53 -3.37
C LEU A 54 7.53 -15.16 -2.53
N THR A 55 7.89 -13.88 -2.56
CA THR A 55 8.88 -13.35 -1.63
C THR A 55 8.19 -13.08 -0.30
N VAL A 56 8.48 -13.91 0.70
CA VAL A 56 8.02 -13.72 2.08
C VAL A 56 9.16 -13.12 2.89
N ARG A 57 8.86 -12.09 3.69
CA ARG A 57 9.82 -11.48 4.61
C ARG A 57 9.18 -11.33 5.99
N ILE A 58 9.90 -11.78 7.01
CA ILE A 58 9.54 -11.53 8.41
C ILE A 58 10.30 -10.28 8.88
N ILE A 59 9.60 -9.39 9.59
CA ILE A 59 10.16 -8.24 10.29
C ILE A 59 9.89 -8.46 11.77
N ASP A 60 10.94 -8.64 12.54
CA ASP A 60 10.92 -8.90 13.98
C ASP A 60 11.95 -8.02 14.70
N GLU A 61 11.91 -7.99 16.03
CA GLU A 61 12.88 -7.24 16.82
C GLU A 61 14.31 -7.80 16.70
N SER A 62 14.44 -9.13 16.57
CA SER A 62 15.71 -9.85 16.49
C SER A 62 16.55 -9.41 15.30
N SER A 63 15.91 -9.16 14.14
CA SER A 63 16.59 -8.72 12.91
C SER A 63 17.32 -7.39 13.05
N PHE A 64 16.99 -6.59 14.08
CA PHE A 64 17.62 -5.30 14.35
C PHE A 64 18.56 -5.34 15.56
N HIS A 65 18.86 -6.53 16.09
CA HIS A 65 19.64 -6.70 17.32
C HIS A 65 19.05 -5.93 18.52
N LEU A 66 17.73 -5.80 18.55
CA LEU A 66 17.03 -5.13 19.64
C LEU A 66 16.70 -6.13 20.73
N ASP A 67 17.32 -5.95 21.90
CA ASP A 67 17.03 -6.77 23.07
C ASP A 67 15.62 -6.48 23.61
N ARG A 68 14.89 -7.54 24.00
CA ARG A 68 13.51 -7.44 24.47
C ARG A 68 13.42 -6.60 25.75
N ASN A 69 14.29 -6.84 26.73
CA ASN A 69 14.21 -6.16 28.02
C ASN A 69 14.62 -4.69 27.87
N GLN A 70 15.62 -4.39 27.05
CA GLN A 70 15.99 -3.00 26.75
C GLN A 70 14.88 -2.26 25.98
N SER A 71 14.27 -2.92 24.99
CA SER A 71 13.27 -2.29 24.13
C SER A 71 11.95 -2.00 24.85
N TYR A 72 11.61 -2.76 25.89
CA TYR A 72 10.40 -2.58 26.69
C TYR A 72 10.69 -2.07 28.11
N ALA A 73 11.91 -1.61 28.40
CA ALA A 73 12.29 -1.10 29.73
C ALA A 73 11.51 0.15 30.15
N ASN A 74 11.16 1.00 29.17
CA ASN A 74 10.45 2.27 29.40
C ASN A 74 9.76 2.77 28.12
N THR A 75 8.88 3.76 28.27
CA THR A 75 8.11 4.34 27.15
C THR A 75 8.97 4.90 26.01
N PRO A 76 10.08 5.64 26.26
CA PRO A 76 10.97 6.07 25.19
C PRO A 76 11.59 4.93 24.38
N ALA A 77 12.08 3.88 25.04
CA ALA A 77 12.65 2.71 24.39
C ALA A 77 11.61 1.99 23.52
N GLU A 78 10.41 1.79 24.05
CA GLU A 78 9.32 1.13 23.31
C GLU A 78 8.87 1.98 22.11
N LYS A 79 8.84 3.31 22.26
CA LYS A 79 8.55 4.23 21.15
C LYS A 79 9.61 4.14 20.05
N ASN A 80 10.90 4.03 20.43
CA ASN A 80 11.99 3.85 19.48
C ASN A 80 11.84 2.52 18.74
N LEU A 81 11.65 1.41 19.47
CA LEU A 81 11.40 0.09 18.90
C LEU A 81 10.29 0.14 17.84
N ARG A 82 9.12 0.68 18.22
CA ARG A 82 7.98 0.81 17.30
C ARG A 82 8.33 1.66 16.08
N GLY A 83 9.11 2.73 16.25
CA GLY A 83 9.60 3.59 15.18
C GLY A 83 10.51 2.87 14.18
N VAL A 84 11.42 2.02 14.68
CA VAL A 84 12.30 1.19 13.84
C VAL A 84 11.50 0.18 13.04
N LEU A 85 10.66 -0.62 13.71
CA LEU A 85 9.79 -1.61 13.06
C LEU A 85 8.86 -0.96 12.04
N ARG A 86 8.25 0.18 12.41
CA ARG A 86 7.37 0.96 11.54
C ARG A 86 8.11 1.41 10.28
N SER A 87 9.33 1.92 10.42
CA SER A 87 10.14 2.40 9.31
C SER A 87 10.53 1.26 8.37
N GLU A 88 10.83 0.07 8.90
CA GLU A 88 11.14 -1.08 8.06
C GLU A 88 9.89 -1.60 7.33
N VAL A 89 8.74 -1.64 8.00
CA VAL A 89 7.48 -2.02 7.37
C VAL A 89 7.16 -1.09 6.21
N ASP A 90 7.23 0.23 6.41
CA ASP A 90 6.97 1.22 5.36
C ASP A 90 7.88 1.03 4.14
N ARG A 91 9.17 0.75 4.35
CA ARG A 91 10.14 0.47 3.27
C ARG A 91 9.94 -0.88 2.59
N SER A 92 9.45 -1.88 3.33
CA SER A 92 9.33 -3.27 2.85
C SER A 92 8.00 -3.54 2.15
N VAL A 93 6.96 -2.82 2.56
CA VAL A 93 5.64 -2.88 1.96
C VAL A 93 5.77 -2.46 0.50
N SER A 94 5.54 -3.41 -0.38
CA SER A 94 5.72 -3.25 -1.81
C SER A 94 4.59 -3.95 -2.56
N LYS A 95 4.64 -3.94 -3.89
CA LYS A 95 3.64 -4.59 -4.74
C LYS A 95 3.91 -6.08 -5.09
N ASN A 96 5.02 -6.65 -4.59
CA ASN A 96 5.46 -8.00 -4.97
C ASN A 96 5.85 -8.92 -3.79
N LYS A 97 5.63 -8.52 -2.53
CA LYS A 97 6.09 -9.25 -1.34
C LYS A 97 4.96 -9.49 -0.33
N ILE A 98 5.06 -10.55 0.46
CA ILE A 98 4.28 -10.76 1.68
C ILE A 98 5.18 -10.39 2.85
N ILE A 99 4.72 -9.46 3.67
CA ILE A 99 5.45 -8.98 4.85
C ILE A 99 4.73 -9.49 6.10
N ILE A 100 5.44 -10.22 6.96
CA ILE A 100 4.95 -10.70 8.25
C ILE A 100 5.63 -9.85 9.32
N VAL A 101 4.85 -9.17 10.15
CA VAL A 101 5.34 -8.38 11.28
C VAL A 101 5.22 -9.26 12.53
N ASP A 102 6.32 -9.88 12.93
CA ASP A 102 6.44 -10.68 14.14
C ASP A 102 6.96 -9.80 15.29
N SER A 103 6.04 -9.11 15.93
CA SER A 103 6.30 -8.32 17.15
C SER A 103 5.11 -8.50 18.09
N LEU A 104 5.12 -7.87 19.27
CA LEU A 104 4.00 -7.93 20.21
C LEU A 104 2.70 -7.42 19.59
N ASN A 105 2.76 -6.29 18.88
CA ASN A 105 1.59 -5.61 18.31
C ASN A 105 0.42 -5.52 19.33
N ASN A 106 0.78 -5.24 20.58
CA ASN A 106 -0.06 -5.42 21.76
C ASN A 106 -1.15 -4.35 21.92
N ILE A 107 -0.98 -3.18 21.31
CA ILE A 107 -1.95 -2.10 21.37
C ILE A 107 -2.66 -1.88 20.02
N LYS A 108 -3.95 -1.56 20.07
CA LYS A 108 -4.79 -1.32 18.89
C LYS A 108 -4.29 -0.15 18.05
N GLY A 109 -3.73 0.88 18.69
CA GLY A 109 -3.20 2.07 18.01
C GLY A 109 -2.07 1.72 17.04
N TYR A 110 -1.15 0.82 17.46
CA TYR A 110 -0.06 0.39 16.61
C TYR A 110 -0.53 -0.52 15.48
N ARG A 111 -1.49 -1.42 15.73
CA ARG A 111 -2.11 -2.24 14.68
C ARG A 111 -2.83 -1.38 13.64
N TYR A 112 -3.50 -0.31 14.06
CA TYR A 112 -4.11 0.67 13.15
C TYR A 112 -3.07 1.40 12.30
N GLU A 113 -1.92 1.78 12.86
CA GLU A 113 -0.83 2.37 12.08
C GLU A 113 -0.32 1.43 10.98
N LEU A 114 -0.08 0.15 11.31
CA LEU A 114 0.33 -0.87 10.34
C LEU A 114 -0.75 -1.08 9.25
N TRP A 115 -2.02 -1.08 9.64
CA TRP A 115 -3.12 -1.14 8.68
C TRP A 115 -3.14 0.06 7.72
N CYS A 116 -2.81 1.26 8.22
CA CYS A 116 -2.72 2.45 7.36
C CYS A 116 -1.65 2.29 6.28
N PHE A 117 -0.51 1.67 6.56
CA PHE A 117 0.49 1.36 5.54
C PHE A 117 -0.01 0.36 4.50
N ALA A 118 -0.65 -0.72 4.95
CA ALA A 118 -1.24 -1.69 4.03
C ALA A 118 -2.30 -1.03 3.13
N ARG A 119 -3.10 -0.12 3.70
CA ARG A 119 -4.10 0.67 2.97
C ARG A 119 -3.45 1.63 1.97
N ALA A 120 -2.40 2.34 2.38
CA ALA A 120 -1.64 3.26 1.53
C ALA A 120 -1.04 2.55 0.32
N ALA A 121 -0.44 1.39 0.54
CA ALA A 121 0.16 0.58 -0.51
C ALA A 121 -0.87 -0.16 -1.39
N GLY A 122 -2.12 -0.22 -0.93
CA GLY A 122 -3.20 -0.90 -1.60
C GLY A 122 -2.99 -2.42 -1.65
N ILE A 123 -2.58 -3.00 -0.51
CA ILE A 123 -2.33 -4.44 -0.35
C ILE A 123 -3.35 -5.06 0.62
N ARG A 124 -3.37 -6.39 0.74
CA ARG A 124 -4.21 -7.06 1.76
C ARG A 124 -3.59 -6.82 3.14
N TYR A 125 -4.43 -6.93 4.15
CA TYR A 125 -4.05 -6.88 5.54
C TYR A 125 -4.76 -7.99 6.28
N CYS A 126 -4.08 -8.64 7.22
CA CYS A 126 -4.71 -9.52 8.19
C CYS A 126 -3.98 -9.50 9.53
N VAL A 127 -4.75 -9.71 10.60
CA VAL A 127 -4.22 -10.00 11.93
C VAL A 127 -4.27 -11.51 12.14
N VAL A 128 -3.15 -12.08 12.55
CA VAL A 128 -3.06 -13.48 13.02
C VAL A 128 -2.89 -13.43 14.53
N HIS A 129 -3.91 -13.82 15.26
CA HIS A 129 -3.95 -13.79 16.73
C HIS A 129 -3.51 -15.15 17.29
N CYS A 130 -2.50 -15.16 18.16
CA CYS A 130 -2.13 -16.32 18.97
C CYS A 130 -2.76 -16.14 20.36
N ASP A 131 -3.96 -16.70 20.55
CA ASP A 131 -4.70 -16.62 21.81
C ASP A 131 -4.18 -17.67 22.79
N VAL A 132 -3.49 -17.19 23.82
CA VAL A 132 -2.90 -18.02 24.87
C VAL A 132 -3.16 -17.32 26.20
N GLU A 133 -3.60 -18.09 27.18
CA GLU A 133 -3.85 -17.61 28.54
C GLU A 133 -2.56 -17.10 29.20
N GLU A 134 -2.70 -16.07 30.04
CA GLU A 134 -1.59 -15.35 30.66
C GLU A 134 -0.69 -16.29 31.50
N ASP A 135 -1.30 -17.23 32.23
CA ASP A 135 -0.57 -18.20 33.06
C ASP A 135 0.30 -19.15 32.23
N VAL A 136 -0.17 -19.53 31.05
CA VAL A 136 0.61 -20.37 30.12
C VAL A 136 1.77 -19.56 29.53
N CYS A 137 1.51 -18.32 29.13
CA CYS A 137 2.56 -17.40 28.68
C CYS A 137 3.64 -17.18 29.73
N ARG A 138 3.25 -17.02 31.00
CA ARG A 138 4.16 -16.86 32.14
C ARG A 138 5.01 -18.12 32.34
N LYS A 139 4.38 -19.29 32.27
CA LYS A 139 5.08 -20.58 32.36
C LYS A 139 6.11 -20.72 31.24
N TRP A 140 5.72 -20.44 30.00
CA TRP A 140 6.62 -20.51 28.85
C TRP A 140 7.76 -19.49 28.92
N ASN A 141 7.54 -18.31 29.50
CA ASN A 141 8.62 -17.35 29.74
C ASN A 141 9.67 -17.92 30.70
N LYS A 142 9.26 -18.63 31.76
CA LYS A 142 10.17 -19.29 32.71
C LYS A 142 10.90 -20.49 32.08
N GLU A 143 10.18 -21.36 31.38
CA GLU A 143 10.77 -22.52 30.68
C GLU A 143 11.82 -22.08 29.65
N ARG A 144 11.64 -20.92 29.00
CA ARG A 144 12.65 -20.33 28.11
C ARG A 144 13.91 -19.88 28.84
N ALA A 145 13.77 -19.33 30.05
CA ALA A 145 14.91 -18.94 30.87
C ALA A 145 15.76 -20.16 31.24
N GLU A 146 15.12 -21.28 31.58
CA GLU A 146 15.79 -22.56 31.88
C GLU A 146 16.55 -23.11 30.68
N LYS A 147 16.07 -22.84 29.46
CA LYS A 147 16.71 -23.24 28.19
C LYS A 147 17.78 -22.27 27.70
N GLY A 148 18.00 -21.15 28.40
CA GLY A 148 18.93 -20.10 27.96
C GLY A 148 18.45 -19.34 26.72
N GLU A 149 17.15 -19.36 26.43
CA GLU A 149 16.54 -18.59 25.35
C GLU A 149 16.23 -17.14 25.79
N SER A 150 15.96 -16.26 24.83
CA SER A 150 15.55 -14.88 25.13
C SER A 150 14.20 -14.84 25.86
N THR A 151 14.15 -14.13 26.99
CA THR A 151 12.98 -13.99 27.87
C THR A 151 12.70 -12.53 28.22
N TYR A 152 11.53 -12.29 28.79
CA TYR A 152 11.20 -11.02 29.42
C TYR A 152 11.46 -11.10 30.92
N ASP A 153 12.04 -10.05 31.50
CA ASP A 153 12.10 -9.86 32.94
C ASP A 153 10.68 -9.81 33.52
N ASP A 154 10.48 -10.37 34.70
CA ASP A 154 9.15 -10.50 35.31
C ASP A 154 8.37 -9.17 35.34
N LYS A 155 9.05 -8.06 35.67
CA LYS A 155 8.41 -6.73 35.71
C LYS A 155 7.92 -6.27 34.34
N ILE A 156 8.71 -6.51 33.30
CA ILE A 156 8.38 -6.15 31.92
C ILE A 156 7.28 -7.06 31.41
N PHE A 157 7.37 -8.36 31.69
CA PHE A 157 6.34 -9.33 31.32
C PHE A 157 4.97 -8.95 31.91
N GLU A 158 4.89 -8.67 33.22
CA GLU A 158 3.64 -8.25 33.86
C GLU A 158 3.04 -6.99 33.24
N ASP A 159 3.89 -6.00 32.96
CA ASP A 159 3.46 -4.76 32.34
C ASP A 159 2.92 -5.00 30.93
N LEU A 160 3.61 -5.81 30.12
CA LEU A 160 3.18 -6.16 28.78
C LEU A 160 1.85 -6.93 28.75
N VAL A 161 1.68 -7.88 29.67
CA VAL A 161 0.43 -8.66 29.81
C VAL A 161 -0.74 -7.75 30.14
N ARG A 162 -0.59 -6.85 31.11
CA ARG A 162 -1.65 -5.91 31.53
C ARG A 162 -2.03 -4.91 30.45
N ARG A 163 -1.08 -4.52 29.59
CA ARG A 163 -1.29 -3.56 28.50
C ARG A 163 -1.83 -4.18 27.22
N PHE A 164 -1.96 -5.51 27.17
CA PHE A 164 -2.41 -6.19 25.95
C PHE A 164 -3.88 -5.92 25.65
N GLU A 165 -4.13 -5.32 24.48
CA GLU A 165 -5.47 -5.08 23.96
C GLU A 165 -5.80 -6.17 22.93
N LYS A 166 -6.65 -7.13 23.31
CA LYS A 166 -7.11 -8.20 22.40
C LYS A 166 -7.70 -7.61 21.10
N PRO A 167 -7.38 -8.19 19.93
CA PRO A 167 -7.93 -7.73 18.66
C PRO A 167 -9.47 -7.76 18.63
N ASP A 168 -10.10 -6.69 18.14
CA ASP A 168 -11.57 -6.55 18.14
C ASP A 168 -12.18 -6.84 16.76
N SER A 169 -13.00 -7.88 16.67
CA SER A 169 -13.70 -8.29 15.44
C SER A 169 -14.67 -7.26 14.87
N ARG A 170 -15.15 -6.31 15.70
CA ARG A 170 -16.01 -5.19 15.25
C ARG A 170 -15.24 -4.20 14.38
N ASN A 171 -13.93 -4.10 14.59
CA ASN A 171 -13.07 -3.23 13.82
C ASN A 171 -12.51 -4.00 12.62
N ARG A 172 -12.90 -3.60 11.40
CA ARG A 172 -12.42 -4.26 10.18
C ARG A 172 -10.89 -4.33 10.08
N TRP A 173 -10.20 -3.32 10.59
CA TRP A 173 -8.74 -3.24 10.59
C TRP A 173 -8.09 -3.98 11.77
N ASP A 174 -8.85 -4.35 12.79
CA ASP A 174 -8.35 -5.03 13.99
C ASP A 174 -8.87 -6.46 14.13
N SER A 175 -9.75 -6.90 13.23
CA SER A 175 -10.37 -8.21 13.31
C SER A 175 -9.31 -9.31 13.27
N PRO A 176 -9.29 -10.25 14.25
CA PRO A 176 -8.40 -11.40 14.25
C PRO A 176 -8.85 -12.39 13.19
N LEU A 177 -8.51 -12.13 11.92
CA LEU A 177 -8.98 -12.92 10.78
C LEU A 177 -8.56 -14.40 10.87
N PHE A 178 -7.44 -14.67 11.53
CA PHE A 178 -6.97 -16.02 11.81
C PHE A 178 -6.57 -16.10 13.27
N GLU A 179 -7.12 -17.09 13.97
CA GLU A 179 -6.85 -17.30 15.40
C GLU A 179 -6.21 -18.67 15.60
N LEU A 180 -5.10 -18.68 16.32
CA LEU A 180 -4.34 -19.84 16.72
C LEU A 180 -4.49 -20.03 18.22
N TRP A 181 -4.53 -21.29 18.64
CA TRP A 181 -4.59 -21.69 20.04
C TRP A 181 -3.36 -22.55 20.41
N PRO A 182 -2.14 -21.97 20.43
CA PRO A 182 -0.90 -22.72 20.58
C PRO A 182 -0.82 -23.65 21.79
N SER A 183 -1.48 -23.30 22.89
CA SER A 183 -1.49 -24.11 24.12
C SER A 183 -2.36 -25.35 24.03
N LYS A 184 -3.37 -25.37 23.15
CA LYS A 184 -4.32 -26.48 22.97
C LYS A 184 -3.96 -27.33 21.77
N ASP A 185 -3.73 -26.68 20.62
CA ASP A 185 -3.63 -27.34 19.32
C ASP A 185 -2.19 -27.40 18.80
N GLY A 186 -1.26 -26.72 19.48
CA GLY A 186 0.09 -26.50 18.98
C GLY A 186 0.11 -25.56 17.76
N ILE A 187 1.29 -25.43 17.16
CA ILE A 187 1.50 -24.64 15.93
C ILE A 187 2.13 -25.56 14.89
N GLN A 188 1.44 -25.76 13.78
CA GLN A 188 1.92 -26.58 12.66
C GLN A 188 1.56 -25.90 11.34
N GLN A 189 2.31 -26.18 10.27
CA GLN A 189 1.99 -25.65 8.94
C GLN A 189 0.58 -26.07 8.46
N THR A 190 0.08 -27.20 8.95
CA THR A 190 -1.25 -27.75 8.67
C THR A 190 -2.36 -27.20 9.56
N SER A 191 -2.05 -26.35 10.55
CA SER A 191 -3.06 -25.72 11.40
C SER A 191 -4.08 -24.97 10.54
N ALA A 192 -5.39 -25.17 10.81
CA ALA A 192 -6.47 -24.64 9.99
C ALA A 192 -6.37 -23.11 9.77
N ALA A 193 -5.93 -22.37 10.79
CA ALA A 193 -5.69 -20.93 10.70
C ALA A 193 -4.54 -20.56 9.74
N ILE A 194 -3.43 -21.31 9.75
CA ILE A 194 -2.29 -21.11 8.83
C ILE A 194 -2.71 -21.43 7.40
N VAL A 195 -3.37 -22.57 7.18
CA VAL A 195 -3.88 -22.95 5.86
C VAL A 195 -4.88 -21.91 5.33
N SER A 196 -5.79 -21.43 6.19
CA SER A 196 -6.74 -20.37 5.85
C SER A 196 -6.04 -19.04 5.55
N ALA A 197 -4.99 -18.69 6.29
CA ALA A 197 -4.19 -17.50 6.04
C ALA A 197 -3.44 -17.58 4.70
N VAL A 198 -2.80 -18.71 4.41
CA VAL A 198 -2.14 -18.98 3.11
C VAL A 198 -3.15 -18.86 1.98
N SER A 199 -4.31 -19.52 2.10
CA SER A 199 -5.40 -19.42 1.13
C SER A 199 -5.86 -17.97 0.96
N TYR A 200 -6.08 -17.23 2.05
CA TYR A 200 -6.48 -15.83 2.00
C TYR A 200 -5.46 -14.94 1.30
N MET A 201 -4.16 -15.18 1.47
CA MET A 201 -3.11 -14.39 0.83
C MET A 201 -2.89 -14.77 -0.64
N THR A 202 -3.09 -16.06 -0.97
CA THR A 202 -2.83 -16.60 -2.30
C THR A 202 -4.05 -16.64 -3.22
N LYS A 203 -5.27 -16.48 -2.68
CA LYS A 203 -6.51 -16.45 -3.46
C LYS A 203 -6.44 -15.39 -4.56
N LYS A 204 -6.79 -15.77 -5.79
CA LYS A 204 -6.85 -14.85 -6.93
C LYS A 204 -7.90 -13.78 -6.68
N VAL A 205 -7.56 -12.54 -7.02
CA VAL A 205 -8.50 -11.42 -6.95
C VAL A 205 -9.28 -11.41 -8.26
N ASP A 206 -10.47 -12.00 -8.28
CA ASP A 206 -11.37 -11.82 -9.40
C ASP A 206 -12.03 -10.44 -9.25
N SER A 207 -11.99 -9.61 -10.30
CA SER A 207 -12.57 -8.27 -10.36
C SER A 207 -14.07 -8.20 -10.00
N LYS A 208 -14.73 -9.36 -9.86
CA LYS A 208 -16.15 -9.53 -9.51
C LYS A 208 -16.39 -9.95 -8.05
N SER A 209 -15.39 -10.46 -7.34
CA SER A 209 -15.52 -10.88 -5.95
C SER A 209 -15.23 -9.70 -5.01
N ARG A 210 -16.27 -9.19 -4.34
CA ARG A 210 -16.14 -8.19 -3.25
C ARG A 210 -15.41 -8.73 -2.01
N ASP A 211 -15.13 -10.02 -1.96
CA ASP A 211 -14.64 -10.71 -0.77
C ASP A 211 -13.11 -10.68 -0.60
N VAL A 212 -12.36 -10.58 -1.71
CA VAL A 212 -10.88 -10.48 -1.64
C VAL A 212 -10.48 -9.01 -1.55
N ARG A 213 -10.65 -8.45 -0.34
CA ARG A 213 -10.54 -7.01 -0.06
C ARG A 213 -9.09 -6.51 -0.05
N VAL A 214 -8.47 -6.44 -1.22
CA VAL A 214 -7.31 -5.55 -1.43
C VAL A 214 -7.73 -4.16 -0.95
N LEU A 215 -6.98 -3.59 0.00
CA LEU A 215 -7.32 -2.29 0.54
C LEU A 215 -7.21 -1.24 -0.57
N GLN A 216 -8.16 -0.31 -0.61
CA GLN A 216 -8.10 0.82 -1.54
C GLN A 216 -7.46 2.00 -0.80
N PRO A 217 -6.34 2.55 -1.30
CA PRO A 217 -5.76 3.76 -0.76
C PRO A 217 -6.82 4.86 -0.73
N THR A 218 -6.89 5.60 0.37
CA THR A 218 -7.73 6.78 0.48
C THR A 218 -6.82 8.01 0.51
N ILE A 219 -7.34 9.18 0.12
CA ILE A 219 -6.56 10.43 0.02
C ILE A 219 -5.78 10.70 1.32
N ALA A 220 -6.36 10.39 2.49
CA ALA A 220 -5.73 10.55 3.81
C ALA A 220 -4.57 9.59 4.11
N THR A 221 -4.46 8.46 3.40
CA THR A 221 -3.39 7.46 3.60
C THR A 221 -2.36 7.48 2.48
N GLN A 222 -2.55 8.30 1.45
CA GLN A 222 -1.57 8.40 0.38
C GLN A 222 -0.46 9.35 0.80
N THR A 223 0.74 8.81 0.97
CA THR A 223 1.96 9.62 0.97
C THR A 223 1.97 10.37 -0.37
N ALA A 224 1.99 11.70 -0.31
CA ALA A 224 2.06 12.53 -1.51
C ALA A 224 3.21 12.00 -2.36
N ARG A 225 2.91 11.48 -3.57
CA ARG A 225 3.98 11.13 -4.49
C ARG A 225 4.78 12.41 -4.68
N THR A 226 6.05 12.39 -4.32
CA THR A 226 6.97 13.44 -4.74
C THR A 226 6.99 13.35 -6.25
N SER A 227 6.15 14.13 -6.91
CA SER A 227 6.29 14.39 -8.34
C SER A 227 7.74 14.82 -8.53
N GLU A 228 8.48 14.09 -9.37
CA GLU A 228 9.84 14.49 -9.73
C GLU A 228 9.79 15.98 -10.09
N ALA A 229 10.67 16.79 -9.50
CA ALA A 229 10.67 18.25 -9.66
C ALA A 229 10.61 18.68 -11.14
N ASN A 230 11.02 17.78 -12.04
CA ASN A 230 10.99 17.95 -13.48
C ASN A 230 9.58 17.87 -14.10
N SER A 231 8.66 17.06 -13.58
CA SER A 231 7.34 16.85 -14.20
C SER A 231 6.44 18.09 -14.11
N LEU A 232 6.49 18.83 -13.00
CA LEU A 232 5.72 20.08 -12.85
C LEU A 232 6.19 21.16 -13.82
N TYR A 233 7.51 21.29 -13.99
CA TYR A 233 8.10 22.23 -14.95
C TYR A 233 7.71 21.88 -16.39
N VAL A 234 7.80 20.59 -16.77
CA VAL A 234 7.41 20.11 -18.10
C VAL A 234 5.93 20.36 -18.38
N MET A 235 5.04 20.13 -17.41
CA MET A 235 3.61 20.42 -17.54
C MET A 235 3.33 21.92 -17.64
N ASP A 236 3.98 22.75 -16.82
CA ASP A 236 3.79 24.19 -16.84
C ASP A 236 4.17 24.77 -18.22
N ARG A 237 5.31 24.34 -18.77
CA ARG A 237 5.76 24.72 -20.10
C ARG A 237 4.82 24.22 -21.21
N ALA A 238 4.44 22.94 -21.18
CA ALA A 238 3.56 22.35 -22.18
C ALA A 238 2.17 23.02 -22.23
N THR A 239 1.60 23.36 -21.08
CA THR A 239 0.30 24.07 -21.01
C THR A 239 0.41 25.51 -21.50
N GLN A 240 1.54 26.19 -21.28
CA GLN A 240 1.79 27.54 -21.80
C GLN A 240 1.87 27.55 -23.33
N GLU A 241 2.52 26.55 -23.93
CA GLU A 241 2.60 26.40 -25.39
C GLU A 241 1.21 26.26 -26.03
N VAL A 242 0.31 25.50 -25.39
CA VAL A 242 -1.10 25.39 -25.84
C VAL A 242 -1.85 26.73 -25.73
N VAL A 243 -1.68 27.46 -24.62
CA VAL A 243 -2.31 28.79 -24.45
C VAL A 243 -1.83 29.77 -25.53
N ASN A 244 -0.54 29.79 -25.84
CA ASN A 244 0.00 30.67 -26.87
C ASN A 244 -0.57 30.33 -28.25
N ALA A 245 -0.63 29.04 -28.59
CA ALA A 245 -1.19 28.58 -29.86
C ALA A 245 -2.68 28.94 -30.03
N ILE A 246 -3.46 28.92 -28.94
CA ILE A 246 -4.86 29.38 -28.93
C ILE A 246 -4.95 30.88 -29.19
N VAL A 247 -4.14 31.69 -28.52
CA VAL A 247 -4.13 33.14 -28.69
C VAL A 247 -3.75 33.52 -30.14
N GLU A 248 -2.74 32.86 -30.70
CA GLU A 248 -2.32 33.07 -32.09
C GLU A 248 -3.43 32.69 -33.08
N ALA A 249 -4.09 31.54 -32.87
CA ALA A 249 -5.19 31.11 -33.72
C ALA A 249 -6.41 32.05 -33.64
N GLN A 250 -6.73 32.56 -32.45
CA GLN A 250 -7.82 33.53 -32.27
C GLN A 250 -7.50 34.90 -32.91
N ALA A 251 -6.23 35.33 -32.89
CA ALA A 251 -5.79 36.55 -33.55
C ALA A 251 -5.89 36.44 -35.08
N GLN A 252 -5.56 35.28 -35.65
CA GLN A 252 -5.69 35.02 -37.08
C GLN A 252 -7.16 34.88 -37.53
N ALA A 253 -8.02 34.35 -36.66
CA ALA A 253 -9.44 34.14 -36.96
C ALA A 253 -10.30 35.40 -36.86
N LEU A 254 -9.74 36.57 -36.54
CA LEU A 254 -10.46 37.86 -36.41
C LEU A 254 -11.72 37.77 -35.51
N GLY A 255 -11.69 36.91 -34.49
CA GLY A 255 -12.82 36.69 -33.57
C GLY A 255 -13.84 35.64 -34.01
N GLY A 256 -13.61 34.93 -35.11
CA GLY A 256 -14.39 33.76 -35.52
C GLY A 256 -14.11 32.49 -34.72
N PRO A 257 -14.92 31.42 -34.87
CA PRO A 257 -14.70 30.15 -34.21
C PRO A 257 -13.39 29.51 -34.65
N VAL A 258 -12.62 28.98 -33.69
CA VAL A 258 -11.33 28.34 -33.96
C VAL A 258 -11.51 26.83 -33.86
N THR A 259 -11.42 26.15 -35.00
CA THR A 259 -11.48 24.68 -35.09
C THR A 259 -10.16 24.12 -35.60
N GLY A 260 -9.49 23.33 -34.76
CA GLY A 260 -8.27 22.61 -35.13
C GLY A 260 -7.01 23.47 -35.05
N ILE A 261 -6.26 23.31 -33.95
CA ILE A 261 -4.97 24.00 -33.75
C ILE A 261 -3.87 22.95 -33.93
N SER A 262 -3.00 23.15 -34.91
CA SER A 262 -1.87 22.24 -35.14
C SER A 262 -0.72 22.57 -34.18
N LEU A 263 -0.53 21.75 -33.15
CA LEU A 263 0.62 21.82 -32.24
C LEU A 263 1.64 20.75 -32.67
N ASP A 264 2.86 21.18 -33.00
CA ASP A 264 4.03 20.32 -33.24
C ASP A 264 3.80 19.07 -34.12
N LYS A 265 3.20 19.27 -35.31
CA LYS A 265 2.97 18.21 -36.32
C LYS A 265 1.96 17.12 -35.91
N GLN A 266 1.26 17.26 -34.78
CA GLN A 266 0.07 16.49 -34.44
C GLN A 266 -1.16 17.39 -34.50
N LEU A 267 -2.16 16.96 -35.27
CA LEU A 267 -3.47 17.62 -35.30
C LEU A 267 -4.18 17.35 -33.97
N ILE A 268 -4.05 18.26 -33.02
CA ILE A 268 -4.85 18.22 -31.79
C ILE A 268 -6.05 19.14 -32.01
N THR A 269 -7.24 18.55 -32.09
CA THR A 269 -8.45 19.32 -32.39
C THR A 269 -8.94 20.00 -31.12
N ILE A 270 -8.73 21.31 -31.02
CA ILE A 270 -9.42 22.16 -30.05
C ILE A 270 -10.65 22.74 -30.76
N ASN A 271 -11.82 22.57 -30.17
CA ASN A 271 -13.06 23.13 -30.69
C ASN A 271 -13.50 24.30 -29.82
N ILE A 272 -13.18 25.52 -30.27
CA ILE A 272 -13.50 26.75 -29.54
C ILE A 272 -14.62 27.47 -30.30
N GLN A 273 -15.85 27.36 -29.78
CA GLN A 273 -17.04 27.97 -30.41
C GLN A 273 -17.17 29.49 -30.17
N ARG A 274 -16.46 30.03 -29.16
CA ARG A 274 -16.48 31.45 -28.78
C ARG A 274 -15.07 31.96 -28.54
N SER A 275 -14.79 33.23 -28.76
CA SER A 275 -13.50 33.79 -28.37
C SER A 275 -13.31 33.72 -26.85
N VAL A 276 -12.23 33.07 -26.40
CA VAL A 276 -11.83 32.96 -24.99
C VAL A 276 -10.77 34.01 -24.71
N GLY A 277 -10.93 34.77 -23.64
CA GLY A 277 -9.96 35.80 -23.24
C GLY A 277 -8.72 35.19 -22.59
N LEU A 278 -7.57 35.86 -22.72
CA LEU A 278 -6.34 35.47 -22.02
C LEU A 278 -6.51 35.32 -20.49
N PRO A 279 -7.30 36.15 -19.78
CA PRO A 279 -7.57 35.94 -18.35
C PRO A 279 -8.29 34.62 -18.05
N GLU A 280 -9.23 34.21 -18.89
CA GLU A 280 -9.99 32.96 -18.76
C GLU A 280 -9.09 31.75 -19.03
N LEU A 281 -8.28 31.79 -20.10
CA LEU A 281 -7.29 30.75 -20.40
C LEU A 281 -6.27 30.57 -19.27
N ARG A 282 -5.79 31.67 -18.67
CA ARG A 282 -4.91 31.62 -17.50
C ARG A 282 -5.59 31.02 -16.28
N SER A 283 -6.87 31.34 -16.06
CA SER A 283 -7.67 30.77 -14.98
C SER A 283 -7.86 29.25 -15.17
N LEU A 284 -8.25 28.82 -16.37
CA LEU A 284 -8.42 27.41 -16.75
C LEU A 284 -7.11 26.63 -16.62
N ARG A 285 -5.98 27.21 -17.05
CA ARG A 285 -4.65 26.64 -16.87
C ARG A 285 -4.30 26.46 -15.39
N ARG A 286 -4.54 27.47 -14.54
CA ARG A 286 -4.28 27.38 -13.10
C ARG A 286 -5.13 26.29 -12.44
N THR A 287 -6.40 26.20 -12.82
CA THR A 287 -7.32 25.14 -12.35
C THR A 287 -6.84 23.76 -12.80
N PHE A 288 -6.45 23.60 -14.07
CA PHE A 288 -5.91 22.36 -14.59
C PHE A 288 -4.62 21.93 -13.88
N ILE A 289 -3.67 22.82 -13.66
CA ILE A 289 -2.41 22.53 -12.95
C ILE A 289 -2.71 22.10 -11.50
N LYS A 290 -3.64 22.80 -10.83
CA LYS A 290 -4.08 22.44 -9.47
C LYS A 290 -4.74 21.06 -9.44
N LEU A 291 -5.66 20.78 -10.38
CA LEU A 291 -6.35 19.49 -10.49
C LEU A 291 -5.38 18.35 -10.82
N THR A 292 -4.44 18.56 -11.72
CA THR A 292 -3.47 17.53 -12.16
C THR A 292 -2.41 17.29 -11.08
N GLY A 293 -1.96 18.33 -10.38
CA GLY A 293 -1.10 18.22 -9.21
C GLY A 293 -1.76 17.46 -8.06
N GLN A 294 -3.07 17.64 -7.85
CA GLN A 294 -3.87 16.93 -6.85
C GLN A 294 -4.32 15.53 -7.30
N SER A 295 -4.49 15.29 -8.60
CA SER A 295 -4.92 14.00 -9.17
C SER A 295 -3.86 12.90 -9.07
N SER A 296 -2.63 13.23 -8.68
CA SER A 296 -1.61 12.28 -8.21
C SER A 296 -2.08 11.40 -7.03
N LEU A 297 -3.23 11.75 -6.41
CA LEU A 297 -3.82 11.09 -5.24
C LEU A 297 -5.09 10.26 -5.53
N SER A 298 -5.63 10.17 -6.75
CA SER A 298 -6.70 9.20 -7.08
C SER A 298 -7.04 9.07 -8.57
N GLY A 299 -6.39 9.84 -9.44
CA GLY A 299 -6.67 9.89 -10.88
C GLY A 299 -5.61 9.18 -11.73
N ARG A 300 -5.82 9.23 -13.05
CA ARG A 300 -4.84 8.81 -14.06
C ARG A 300 -3.49 9.50 -13.73
N PRO A 301 -2.35 8.78 -13.80
CA PRO A 301 -1.06 9.36 -13.45
C PRO A 301 -0.81 10.65 -14.24
N PRO A 302 -0.14 11.65 -13.62
CA PRO A 302 0.26 12.85 -14.34
C PRO A 302 1.12 12.44 -15.56
N PRO A 303 1.02 13.18 -16.67
CA PRO A 303 1.76 12.86 -17.88
C PRO A 303 3.26 12.93 -17.61
N SER A 304 3.98 11.91 -18.07
CA SER A 304 5.44 11.80 -17.92
C SER A 304 6.20 12.60 -18.98
N ASP A 305 5.50 13.06 -20.02
CA ASP A 305 6.04 13.69 -21.21
C ASP A 305 5.25 14.96 -21.59
N ALA A 306 5.91 15.88 -22.31
CA ALA A 306 5.31 17.14 -22.74
C ALA A 306 4.10 16.93 -23.66
N ASP A 307 4.15 15.92 -24.53
CA ASP A 307 3.06 15.62 -25.47
C ASP A 307 1.82 15.08 -24.75
N GLY A 308 2.00 14.23 -23.73
CA GLY A 308 0.92 13.79 -22.86
C GLY A 308 0.27 14.96 -22.12
N ALA A 309 1.08 15.91 -21.62
CA ALA A 309 0.59 17.12 -20.96
C ALA A 309 -0.22 18.02 -21.90
N LYS A 310 0.25 18.23 -23.13
CA LYS A 310 -0.50 18.97 -24.17
C LYS A 310 -1.86 18.34 -24.43
N ARG A 311 -1.91 17.01 -24.68
CA ARG A 311 -3.17 16.29 -24.94
C ARG A 311 -4.15 16.38 -23.77
N MET A 312 -3.69 16.13 -22.55
CA MET A 312 -4.56 16.19 -21.36
C MET A 312 -5.12 17.58 -21.12
N PHE A 313 -4.33 18.62 -21.35
CA PHE A 313 -4.80 19.99 -21.20
C PHE A 313 -5.80 20.37 -22.29
N VAL A 314 -5.57 19.94 -23.54
CA VAL A 314 -6.54 20.15 -24.62
C VAL A 314 -7.85 19.41 -24.36
N ASP A 315 -7.82 18.17 -23.88
CA ASP A 315 -9.03 17.43 -23.50
C ASP A 315 -9.80 18.16 -22.39
N TYR A 316 -9.10 18.74 -21.42
CA TYR A 316 -9.70 19.56 -20.37
C TYR A 316 -10.36 20.81 -20.96
N LEU A 317 -9.66 21.55 -21.83
CA LEU A 317 -10.21 22.73 -22.49
C LEU A 317 -11.45 22.39 -23.33
N ASN A 318 -11.42 21.28 -24.08
CA ASN A 318 -12.58 20.82 -24.86
C ASN A 318 -13.78 20.46 -23.98
N ARG A 319 -13.58 20.00 -22.74
CA ARG A 319 -14.69 19.74 -21.80
C ARG A 319 -15.28 21.05 -21.24
N GLU A 320 -14.41 21.96 -20.81
CA GLU A 320 -14.82 23.22 -20.18
C GLU A 320 -15.37 24.24 -21.19
N LEU A 321 -14.89 24.19 -22.44
CA LEU A 321 -15.28 25.13 -23.50
C LEU A 321 -16.21 24.52 -24.55
N GLY A 322 -16.27 23.19 -24.65
CA GLY A 322 -17.16 22.47 -25.58
C GLY A 322 -18.52 22.11 -24.99
N THR A 323 -18.78 22.42 -23.72
CA THR A 323 -20.12 22.34 -23.11
C THR A 323 -20.88 23.64 -23.32
N VAL A 324 -21.41 23.79 -24.54
CA VAL A 324 -22.62 24.58 -24.84
C VAL A 324 -23.48 23.75 -25.78
#